data_AF-A0A1U9NSF4-F1
#
_entry.id   AF-A0A1U9NSF4-F1
#
_cell.length_a   1.000
_cell.length_b   1.000
_cell.length_c   1.000
_cell.angle_alpha   90.00
_cell.angle_beta   90.00
_cell.angle_gamma   90.00
#
_symmetry.space_group_name_H-M   'P 1'
#
loop_
_entity.id
_entity.type
_entity.pdbx_description
1 polymer ?
#
loop_
_entity_poly.entity_id
_entity_poly.type
_entity_poly.pdbx_seq_one_letter_code
_entity_poly.pdbx_strand_id
1 'polypeptide(L)'
;MRNEQRVVQRSALYSRLLALLAVLAAVAFVYTVVRENLPPRLTADWPWKLRLLDFQSATAAVIATVGAALARAQYARAVRPALGYTCRVLAGHAPGGALAWSCHAFNGAQDVAVVTAVGYQVRFTGEPEQPEPSSWSDRDEVVAACVARGLVDRQDLWIDLIGGGRPVPGQGTMFLAWFAERALADIETVLVRVRVVDRVGDVHERVLDLFRGVNRHPAAPDPHPFQLD
;
A
#
# COMPACT_ATOMS: atom_id res chain seq x y z
N MET A 1 -8.85 -14.80 4.57
CA MET A 1 -8.87 -13.32 4.44
C MET A 1 -7.49 -12.64 4.64
N ARG A 2 -6.36 -13.33 4.80
CA ARG A 2 -5.04 -12.70 5.11
C ARG A 2 -4.33 -11.94 3.96
N ASN A 3 -4.77 -12.05 2.70
CA ASN A 3 -4.01 -11.57 1.53
C ASN A 3 -4.59 -10.35 0.81
N GLU A 4 -5.63 -9.72 1.35
CA GLU A 4 -6.25 -8.56 0.69
C GLU A 4 -5.48 -7.28 0.96
N GLN A 5 -5.25 -6.50 -0.10
CA GLN A 5 -4.69 -5.16 0.04
C GLN A 5 -5.77 -4.20 0.53
N ARG A 6 -5.49 -3.52 1.64
CA ARG A 6 -6.40 -2.58 2.28
C ARG A 6 -5.92 -1.14 2.13
N VAL A 7 -6.85 -0.21 1.92
CA VAL A 7 -6.59 1.23 2.08
C VAL A 7 -6.73 1.57 3.56
N VAL A 8 -5.64 2.00 4.18
CA VAL A 8 -5.60 2.28 5.64
C VAL A 8 -5.97 3.73 5.92
N GLN A 9 -5.50 4.65 5.07
CA GLN A 9 -5.73 6.08 5.24
C GLN A 9 -5.82 6.75 3.88
N ARG A 10 -6.83 7.61 3.69
CA ARG A 10 -6.89 8.49 2.51
C ARG A 10 -6.26 9.84 2.85
N SER A 11 -5.63 10.47 1.87
CA SER A 11 -5.06 11.80 2.02
C SER A 11 -6.14 12.82 2.39
N ALA A 12 -6.15 13.20 3.67
CA ALA A 12 -7.18 14.06 4.24
C ALA A 12 -7.17 15.45 3.60
N LEU A 13 -5.97 16.02 3.36
CA LEU A 13 -5.84 17.39 2.85
C LEU A 13 -6.54 17.55 1.51
N TYR A 14 -6.15 16.75 0.52
CA TYR A 14 -6.66 16.91 -0.84
C TYR A 14 -8.11 16.41 -1.00
N SER A 15 -8.46 15.30 -0.34
CA SER A 15 -9.82 14.78 -0.42
C SER A 15 -10.83 15.69 0.30
N ARG A 16 -10.48 16.22 1.49
CA ARG A 16 -11.39 17.10 2.25
C ARG A 16 -11.48 18.48 1.63
N LEU A 17 -10.38 19.03 1.09
CA LEU A 17 -10.41 20.34 0.44
C LEU A 17 -11.35 20.32 -0.78
N LEU A 18 -11.23 19.34 -1.68
CA LEU A 18 -12.10 19.26 -2.85
C LEU A 18 -13.56 19.01 -2.47
N ALA A 19 -13.81 18.15 -1.48
CA ALA A 19 -15.16 17.94 -0.97
C ALA A 19 -15.74 19.22 -0.36
N LEU A 20 -14.96 19.95 0.44
CA LEU A 20 -15.37 21.21 1.04
C LEU A 20 -15.68 22.25 -0.04
N LEU A 21 -14.81 22.40 -1.04
CA LEU A 21 -15.02 23.34 -2.15
C LEU A 21 -16.29 22.99 -2.95
N ALA A 22 -16.53 21.69 -3.21
CA ALA A 22 -17.74 21.24 -3.88
C ALA A 22 -19.01 21.54 -3.06
N VAL A 23 -18.96 21.32 -1.74
CA VAL A 23 -20.06 21.64 -0.82
C VAL A 23 -20.31 23.16 -0.79
N LEU A 24 -19.26 23.96 -0.64
CA LEU A 24 -19.37 25.42 -0.64
C LEU A 24 -19.92 25.95 -1.97
N ALA A 25 -19.45 25.42 -3.11
CA ALA A 25 -19.97 25.77 -4.43
C ALA A 25 -21.45 25.40 -4.57
N ALA A 26 -21.85 24.21 -4.10
CA ALA A 26 -23.25 23.77 -4.13
C ALA A 26 -24.15 24.66 -3.25
N VAL A 27 -23.70 25.01 -2.05
CA VAL A 27 -24.43 25.93 -1.16
C VAL A 27 -24.57 27.31 -1.80
N ALA A 28 -23.50 27.86 -2.37
CA ALA A 28 -23.54 29.14 -3.05
C ALA A 28 -24.47 29.11 -4.29
N PHE A 29 -24.49 27.99 -5.01
CA PHE A 29 -25.39 27.78 -6.15
C PHE A 29 -26.85 27.73 -5.70
N VAL A 30 -27.19 26.92 -4.69
CA VAL A 30 -28.55 26.85 -4.13
C VAL A 30 -29.00 28.22 -3.63
N TYR A 31 -28.14 28.94 -2.91
CA TYR A 31 -28.41 30.31 -2.46
C TYR A 31 -28.74 31.23 -3.63
N THR A 32 -27.93 31.18 -4.70
CA THR A 32 -28.11 32.02 -5.90
C THR A 32 -29.42 31.68 -6.61
N VAL A 33 -29.72 30.39 -6.78
CA VAL A 33 -30.98 29.92 -7.37
C VAL A 33 -32.17 30.41 -6.56
N VAL A 34 -32.17 30.22 -5.25
CA VAL A 34 -33.28 30.67 -4.39
C VAL A 34 -33.44 32.18 -4.50
N ARG A 35 -32.35 32.94 -4.38
CA ARG A 35 -32.35 34.40 -4.43
C ARG A 35 -32.92 34.95 -5.75
N GLU A 36 -32.51 34.40 -6.89
CA GLU A 36 -32.99 34.84 -8.22
C GLU A 36 -34.48 34.50 -8.45
N ASN A 37 -35.04 33.57 -7.67
CA ASN A 37 -36.46 33.21 -7.71
C ASN A 37 -37.30 33.94 -6.63
N LEU A 38 -36.70 34.75 -5.77
CA LEU A 38 -37.44 35.49 -4.73
C LEU A 38 -38.07 36.78 -5.28
N PRO A 39 -39.26 37.18 -4.78
CA PRO A 39 -39.84 38.48 -5.08
C PRO A 39 -38.89 39.64 -4.71
N PRO A 40 -38.89 40.76 -5.47
CA PRO A 40 -38.02 41.92 -5.21
C PRO A 40 -38.12 42.52 -3.80
N ARG A 41 -39.26 42.33 -3.14
CA ARG A 41 -39.47 42.81 -1.77
C ARG A 41 -38.59 42.08 -0.76
N LEU A 42 -38.36 40.77 -0.95
CA LEU A 42 -37.59 39.94 -0.02
C LEU A 42 -36.07 40.04 -0.26
N THR A 43 -35.66 40.45 -1.46
CA THR A 43 -34.23 40.62 -1.80
C THR A 43 -33.64 41.94 -1.31
N ALA A 44 -34.46 42.86 -0.81
CA ALA A 44 -34.00 44.11 -0.18
C ALA A 44 -33.45 43.91 1.23
N ASP A 45 -33.89 42.84 1.92
CA ASP A 45 -33.55 42.55 3.31
C ASP A 45 -32.42 41.53 3.45
N TRP A 46 -31.78 41.50 4.61
CA TRP A 46 -30.82 40.47 4.97
C TRP A 46 -31.54 39.11 5.16
N PRO A 47 -30.98 37.97 4.69
CA PRO A 47 -29.68 37.80 4.05
C PRO A 47 -29.67 37.99 2.52
N TRP A 48 -30.82 38.07 1.86
CA TRP A 48 -30.97 38.02 0.40
C TRP A 48 -30.45 39.24 -0.36
N LYS A 49 -30.19 40.33 0.36
CA LYS A 49 -29.46 41.50 -0.15
C LYS A 49 -28.04 41.15 -0.62
N LEU A 50 -27.41 40.12 -0.04
CA LEU A 50 -26.08 39.69 -0.45
C LEU A 50 -26.09 39.02 -1.82
N ARG A 51 -25.24 39.48 -2.73
CA ARG A 51 -24.96 38.83 -4.01
C ARG A 51 -23.54 38.27 -3.98
N LEU A 52 -23.40 37.02 -3.56
CA LEU A 52 -22.11 36.35 -3.44
C LEU A 52 -21.51 36.04 -4.83
N LEU A 53 -22.32 35.44 -5.70
CA LEU A 53 -21.97 35.06 -7.07
C LEU A 53 -23.16 35.34 -7.99
N ASP A 54 -22.90 35.53 -9.28
CA ASP A 54 -23.95 35.43 -10.29
C ASP A 54 -24.21 33.96 -10.65
N PHE A 55 -25.34 33.70 -11.32
CA PHE A 55 -25.76 32.34 -11.67
C PHE A 55 -24.72 31.60 -12.52
N GLN A 56 -24.07 32.31 -13.45
CA GLN A 56 -23.06 31.74 -14.33
C GLN A 56 -21.80 31.32 -13.54
N SER A 57 -21.32 32.17 -12.64
CA SER A 57 -20.16 31.92 -11.78
C SER A 57 -20.43 30.82 -10.76
N ALA A 58 -21.63 30.79 -10.17
CA ALA A 58 -22.03 29.72 -9.25
C ALA A 58 -22.10 28.36 -9.97
N THR A 59 -22.67 28.34 -11.18
CA THR A 59 -22.71 27.13 -12.03
C THR A 59 -21.30 26.66 -12.37
N ALA A 60 -20.43 27.58 -12.81
CA ALA A 60 -19.04 27.27 -13.16
C ALA A 60 -18.27 26.72 -11.94
N ALA A 61 -18.47 27.30 -10.75
CA ALA A 61 -17.84 26.84 -9.52
C ALA A 61 -18.24 25.40 -9.16
N VAL A 62 -19.53 25.07 -9.27
CA VAL A 62 -20.03 23.70 -9.03
C VAL A 62 -19.43 22.72 -10.03
N ILE A 63 -19.50 23.03 -11.33
CA ILE A 63 -18.96 22.16 -12.38
C ILE A 63 -17.47 21.93 -12.19
N ALA A 64 -16.70 22.99 -11.92
CA ALA A 64 -15.25 22.90 -11.73
C ALA A 64 -14.88 22.05 -10.51
N THR A 65 -15.52 22.28 -9.37
CA THR A 65 -15.21 21.57 -8.11
C THR A 65 -15.64 20.09 -8.16
N VAL A 66 -16.84 19.80 -8.67
CA VAL A 66 -17.31 18.42 -8.87
C VAL A 66 -16.45 17.69 -9.91
N GLY A 67 -16.13 18.35 -11.03
CA GLY A 67 -15.26 17.80 -12.07
C GLY A 67 -13.86 17.48 -11.52
N ALA A 68 -13.28 18.39 -10.74
CA ALA A 68 -11.99 18.16 -10.08
C ALA A 68 -12.03 16.99 -9.08
N ALA A 69 -13.12 16.88 -8.30
CA ALA A 69 -13.31 15.77 -7.36
C ALA A 69 -13.40 14.42 -8.09
N LEU A 70 -14.17 14.34 -9.19
CA LEU A 70 -14.27 13.14 -10.02
C LEU A 70 -12.95 12.79 -10.69
N ALA A 71 -12.26 13.78 -11.28
CA ALA A 71 -10.95 13.58 -11.90
C ALA A 71 -9.93 13.02 -10.90
N ARG A 72 -9.91 13.56 -9.66
CA ARG A 72 -9.09 13.01 -8.59
C ARG A 72 -9.46 11.56 -8.25
N ALA A 73 -10.75 11.25 -8.12
CA ALA A 73 -11.19 9.90 -7.80
C ALA A 73 -10.76 8.89 -8.88
N GLN A 74 -10.86 9.27 -10.16
CA GLN A 74 -10.36 8.44 -11.27
C GLN A 74 -8.84 8.29 -11.22
N TYR A 75 -8.12 9.38 -10.99
CA TYR A 75 -6.65 9.36 -10.89
C TYR A 75 -6.18 8.49 -9.72
N ALA A 76 -6.77 8.63 -8.54
CA ALA A 76 -6.48 7.81 -7.36
C ALA A 76 -6.71 6.32 -7.63
N ARG A 77 -7.73 5.97 -8.40
CA ARG A 77 -7.99 4.59 -8.81
C ARG A 77 -6.94 4.08 -9.80
N ALA A 78 -6.48 4.92 -10.72
CA ALA A 78 -5.48 4.56 -11.72
C ALA A 78 -4.08 4.37 -11.12
N VAL A 79 -3.71 5.18 -10.12
CA VAL A 79 -2.40 5.07 -9.43
C VAL A 79 -2.44 4.18 -8.20
N ARG A 80 -3.57 3.52 -7.91
CA ARG A 80 -3.69 2.62 -6.76
C ARG A 80 -2.64 1.52 -6.89
N PRO A 81 -1.73 1.35 -5.91
CA PRO A 81 -0.73 0.31 -5.97
C PRO A 81 -1.40 -1.04 -6.00
N ALA A 82 -0.78 -2.00 -6.69
CA ALA A 82 -1.21 -3.39 -6.70
C ALA A 82 -0.06 -4.21 -6.11
N LEU A 83 0.10 -4.15 -4.79
CA LEU A 83 1.21 -4.80 -4.11
C LEU A 83 1.05 -6.31 -4.22
N GLY A 84 2.10 -7.03 -4.59
CA GLY A 84 2.15 -8.47 -4.60
C GLY A 84 3.52 -8.95 -4.16
N TYR A 85 3.72 -10.27 -4.19
CA TYR A 85 5.03 -10.86 -3.95
C TYR A 85 5.21 -12.10 -4.82
N THR A 86 6.46 -12.40 -5.09
CA THR A 86 6.89 -13.64 -5.74
C THR A 86 8.03 -14.19 -4.91
N CYS A 87 8.04 -15.51 -4.72
CA CYS A 87 9.15 -16.22 -4.12
C CYS A 87 9.53 -17.38 -5.03
N ARG A 88 10.82 -17.68 -5.07
CA ARG A 88 11.40 -18.67 -5.97
C ARG A 88 12.73 -19.18 -5.42
N VAL A 89 13.06 -20.42 -5.74
CA VAL A 89 14.35 -21.02 -5.41
C VAL A 89 15.42 -20.46 -6.34
N LEU A 90 16.42 -19.78 -5.79
CA LEU A 90 17.53 -19.23 -6.56
C LEU A 90 18.87 -19.74 -6.00
N ALA A 91 19.82 -19.99 -6.89
CA ALA A 91 21.21 -20.22 -6.51
C ALA A 91 21.94 -18.87 -6.31
N GLY A 92 23.03 -18.89 -5.54
CA GLY A 92 23.94 -17.74 -5.40
C GLY A 92 23.47 -16.60 -4.50
N HIS A 93 22.28 -16.68 -3.91
CA HIS A 93 21.81 -15.72 -2.90
C HIS A 93 22.34 -16.03 -1.50
N ALA A 94 22.42 -17.32 -1.15
CA ALA A 94 23.03 -17.79 0.09
C ALA A 94 24.55 -18.05 -0.10
N PRO A 95 25.34 -18.01 0.99
CA PRO A 95 26.78 -18.28 0.93
C PRO A 95 27.10 -19.64 0.30
N GLY A 96 28.26 -19.72 -0.37
CA GLY A 96 28.71 -20.96 -1.01
C GLY A 96 27.89 -21.39 -2.22
N GLY A 97 27.01 -20.51 -2.76
CA GLY A 97 26.17 -20.84 -3.90
C GLY A 97 24.95 -21.69 -3.54
N ALA A 98 24.64 -21.86 -2.25
CA ALA A 98 23.52 -22.65 -1.80
C ALA A 98 22.18 -22.14 -2.37
N LEU A 99 21.24 -23.07 -2.52
CA LEU A 99 19.88 -22.76 -2.95
C LEU A 99 19.13 -22.05 -1.82
N ALA A 100 18.43 -20.98 -2.16
CA ALA A 100 17.65 -20.21 -1.22
C ALA A 100 16.27 -19.86 -1.78
N TRP A 101 15.25 -19.90 -0.93
CA TRP A 101 13.93 -19.37 -1.21
C TRP A 101 13.98 -17.85 -1.15
N SER A 102 14.07 -17.21 -2.32
CA SER A 102 14.25 -15.76 -2.48
C SER A 102 12.93 -15.08 -2.77
N CYS A 103 12.57 -14.11 -1.95
CA CYS A 103 11.28 -13.43 -1.96
C CYS A 103 11.41 -11.95 -2.32
N HIS A 104 10.52 -11.50 -3.20
CA HIS A 104 10.46 -10.13 -3.69
C HIS A 104 9.03 -9.62 -3.61
N ALA A 105 8.85 -8.40 -3.13
CA ALA A 105 7.62 -7.64 -3.34
C ALA A 105 7.63 -7.07 -4.76
N PHE A 106 6.45 -6.85 -5.32
CA PHE A 106 6.30 -6.08 -6.56
C PHE A 106 5.09 -5.16 -6.47
N ASN A 107 5.07 -4.13 -7.30
CA ASN A 107 3.90 -3.29 -7.50
C ASN A 107 3.40 -3.47 -8.94
N GLY A 108 2.26 -4.12 -9.09
CA GLY A 108 1.62 -4.34 -10.39
C GLY A 108 0.97 -3.09 -10.99
N ALA A 109 0.95 -1.96 -10.28
CA ALA A 109 0.50 -0.69 -10.82
C ALA A 109 1.59 -0.05 -11.69
N GLN A 110 1.19 0.95 -12.50
CA GLN A 110 2.12 1.68 -13.37
C GLN A 110 2.95 2.73 -12.62
N ASP A 111 2.44 3.26 -11.51
CA ASP A 111 3.11 4.32 -10.75
C ASP A 111 3.91 3.77 -9.56
N VAL A 112 4.84 4.56 -9.05
CA VAL A 112 5.64 4.24 -7.87
C VAL A 112 4.78 4.37 -6.60
N ALA A 113 5.00 3.46 -5.66
CA ALA A 113 4.53 3.61 -4.29
C ALA A 113 5.74 3.70 -3.36
N VAL A 114 5.65 4.47 -2.28
CA VAL A 114 6.78 4.69 -1.37
C VAL A 114 6.49 4.00 -0.05
N VAL A 115 7.40 3.13 0.40
CA VAL A 115 7.26 2.45 1.69
C VAL A 115 7.24 3.47 2.82
N THR A 116 6.26 3.37 3.72
CA THR A 116 6.20 4.18 4.95
C THR A 116 6.55 3.38 6.19
N ALA A 117 6.22 2.08 6.19
CA ALA A 117 6.58 1.17 7.26
C ALA A 117 6.60 -0.28 6.77
N VAL A 118 7.46 -1.09 7.36
CA VAL A 118 7.43 -2.54 7.24
C VAL A 118 7.39 -3.15 8.63
N GLY A 119 6.56 -4.18 8.79
CA GLY A 119 6.54 -5.00 9.99
C GLY A 119 6.69 -6.46 9.61
N TYR A 120 7.28 -7.24 10.51
CA TYR A 120 7.56 -8.65 10.31
C TYR A 120 6.93 -9.46 11.42
N GLN A 121 6.61 -10.70 11.08
CA GLN A 121 6.31 -11.75 12.05
C GLN A 121 6.86 -13.07 11.56
N VAL A 122 7.42 -13.81 12.49
CA VAL A 122 7.94 -15.15 12.28
C VAL A 122 7.21 -16.08 13.24
N ARG A 123 6.87 -17.27 12.74
CA ARG A 123 6.41 -18.40 13.55
C ARG A 123 7.33 -19.56 13.29
N PHE A 124 7.80 -20.20 14.34
CA PHE A 124 8.70 -21.35 14.23
C PHE A 124 7.90 -22.66 14.17
N THR A 125 8.50 -23.68 13.58
CA THR A 125 7.89 -25.02 13.51
C THR A 125 7.70 -25.58 14.93
N GLY A 126 6.53 -26.18 15.17
CA GLY A 126 6.12 -26.70 16.47
C GLY A 126 5.40 -25.68 17.38
N GLU A 127 5.36 -24.40 17.02
CA GLU A 127 4.58 -23.40 17.78
C GLU A 127 3.08 -23.46 17.44
N PRO A 128 2.20 -23.28 18.44
CA PRO A 128 0.76 -23.26 18.21
C PRO A 128 0.37 -22.14 17.24
N GLU A 129 -0.61 -22.40 16.39
CA GLU A 129 -1.13 -21.38 15.49
C GLU A 129 -1.80 -20.26 16.29
N GLN A 130 -1.38 -19.02 16.04
CA GLN A 130 -2.00 -17.84 16.63
C GLN A 130 -3.11 -17.34 15.71
N PRO A 131 -4.32 -17.10 16.25
CA PRO A 131 -5.50 -16.77 15.44
C PRO A 131 -5.33 -15.45 14.69
N GLU A 132 -4.80 -14.40 15.33
CA GLU A 132 -4.38 -13.20 14.65
C GLU A 132 -3.12 -12.55 15.24
N PRO A 133 -2.32 -11.92 14.38
CA PRO A 133 -1.14 -11.21 14.82
C PRO A 133 -1.46 -9.93 15.59
N SER A 134 -1.15 -9.92 16.89
CA SER A 134 -1.43 -8.78 17.80
C SER A 134 -0.39 -7.65 17.70
N SER A 135 0.86 -7.96 17.35
CA SER A 135 1.95 -6.98 17.23
C SER A 135 2.87 -7.33 16.06
N TRP A 136 3.46 -6.32 15.44
CA TRP A 136 4.42 -6.50 14.35
C TRP A 136 5.78 -6.06 14.84
N SER A 137 6.78 -6.91 14.62
CA SER A 137 8.17 -6.65 14.97
C SER A 137 8.90 -5.93 13.85
N ASP A 138 10.01 -5.29 14.18
CA ASP A 138 10.94 -4.81 13.17
C ASP A 138 11.86 -5.94 12.66
N ARG A 139 12.74 -5.60 11.73
CA ARG A 139 13.68 -6.55 11.11
C ARG A 139 14.66 -7.11 12.14
N ASP A 140 15.18 -6.28 13.03
CA ASP A 140 16.23 -6.66 13.96
C ASP A 140 15.70 -7.58 15.07
N GLU A 141 14.48 -7.33 15.55
CA GLU A 141 13.76 -8.23 16.48
C GLU A 141 13.53 -9.62 15.87
N VAL A 142 13.12 -9.69 14.60
CA VAL A 142 12.90 -10.98 13.92
C VAL A 142 14.21 -11.71 13.67
N VAL A 143 15.26 -11.01 13.25
CA VAL A 143 16.59 -11.61 13.09
C VAL A 143 17.10 -12.13 14.44
N ALA A 144 16.96 -11.36 15.51
CA ALA A 144 17.33 -11.79 16.86
C ALA A 144 16.55 -13.03 17.32
N ALA A 145 15.25 -13.10 17.02
CA ALA A 145 14.43 -14.28 17.31
C ALA A 145 14.89 -15.52 16.54
N CYS A 146 15.26 -15.37 15.27
CA CYS A 146 15.84 -16.45 14.46
C CYS A 146 17.20 -16.91 15.01
N VAL A 147 18.07 -15.97 15.41
CA VAL A 147 19.38 -16.27 16.00
C VAL A 147 19.24 -16.99 17.34
N ALA A 148 18.25 -16.63 18.15
CA ALA A 148 17.95 -17.33 19.40
C ALA A 148 17.52 -18.80 19.18
N ARG A 149 17.08 -19.16 17.96
CA ARG A 149 16.81 -20.55 17.54
C ARG A 149 18.01 -21.25 16.91
N GLY A 150 19.17 -20.60 16.86
CA GLY A 150 20.41 -21.17 16.32
C GLY A 150 20.60 -20.98 14.82
N LEU A 151 19.74 -20.18 14.16
CA LEU A 151 19.94 -19.75 12.78
C LEU A 151 21.02 -18.66 12.72
N VAL A 152 21.78 -18.61 11.63
CA VAL A 152 22.86 -17.63 11.44
C VAL A 152 22.46 -16.57 10.41
N ASP A 153 22.46 -15.29 10.79
CA ASP A 153 22.17 -14.17 9.87
C ASP A 153 23.18 -14.15 8.72
N ARG A 154 22.68 -13.90 7.51
CA ARG A 154 23.40 -13.95 6.22
C ARG A 154 23.99 -15.31 5.84
N GLN A 155 23.67 -16.37 6.57
CA GLN A 155 24.03 -17.74 6.20
C GLN A 155 22.78 -18.62 6.02
N ASP A 156 21.91 -18.67 7.02
CA ASP A 156 20.67 -19.46 6.97
C ASP A 156 19.49 -18.62 6.45
N LEU A 157 19.52 -17.31 6.70
CA LEU A 157 18.54 -16.37 6.18
C LEU A 157 19.15 -14.98 6.00
N TRP A 158 18.49 -14.16 5.20
CA TRP A 158 18.72 -12.72 5.17
C TRP A 158 17.40 -12.00 4.96
N ILE A 159 17.10 -11.04 5.82
CA ILE A 159 15.96 -10.13 5.67
C ILE A 159 16.50 -8.73 5.37
N ASP A 160 16.05 -8.14 4.26
CA ASP A 160 16.48 -6.83 3.82
C ASP A 160 15.99 -5.73 4.78
N LEU A 161 16.80 -4.69 4.94
CA LEU A 161 16.43 -3.51 5.71
C LEU A 161 15.62 -2.57 4.83
N ILE A 162 14.30 -2.63 4.99
CA ILE A 162 13.37 -1.79 4.23
C ILE A 162 12.92 -0.62 5.10
N GLY A 163 13.64 0.49 4.98
CA GLY A 163 13.30 1.74 5.64
C GLY A 163 12.13 2.49 4.96
N GLY A 164 11.54 3.42 5.70
CA GLY A 164 10.63 4.41 5.13
C GLY A 164 11.32 5.24 4.04
N GLY A 165 10.59 5.61 2.99
CA GLY A 165 11.11 6.33 1.83
C GLY A 165 11.59 5.43 0.69
N ARG A 166 11.70 4.11 0.89
CA ARG A 166 12.12 3.20 -0.18
C ARG A 166 11.04 3.10 -1.27
N PRO A 167 11.36 3.33 -2.55
CA PRO A 167 10.38 3.19 -3.62
C PRO A 167 10.11 1.72 -3.94
N VAL A 168 8.84 1.40 -4.16
CA VAL A 168 8.36 0.18 -4.83
C VAL A 168 7.96 0.60 -6.25
N PRO A 169 8.88 0.47 -7.23
CA PRO A 169 8.64 0.94 -8.59
C PRO A 169 7.44 0.21 -9.22
N GLY A 170 6.67 0.94 -10.02
CA GLY A 170 5.64 0.34 -10.86
C GLY A 170 6.27 -0.67 -11.82
N GLN A 171 5.68 -1.86 -11.91
CA GLN A 171 6.17 -2.99 -12.71
C GLN A 171 7.59 -3.48 -12.34
N GLY A 172 8.11 -3.09 -11.18
CA GLY A 172 9.40 -3.57 -10.68
C GLY A 172 9.27 -4.40 -9.41
N THR A 173 10.42 -4.95 -8.98
CA THR A 173 10.53 -5.77 -7.77
C THR A 173 11.38 -5.08 -6.71
N MET A 174 11.07 -5.37 -5.45
CA MET A 174 11.85 -5.00 -4.29
C MET A 174 12.18 -6.28 -3.53
N PHE A 175 13.47 -6.57 -3.38
CA PHE A 175 13.93 -7.70 -2.58
C PHE A 175 13.45 -7.57 -1.13
N LEU A 176 12.93 -8.67 -0.56
CA LEU A 176 12.44 -8.71 0.82
C LEU A 176 13.35 -9.54 1.71
N ALA A 177 13.61 -10.79 1.30
CA ALA A 177 14.36 -11.75 2.09
C ALA A 177 14.76 -12.97 1.25
N TRP A 178 15.74 -13.73 1.72
CA TRP A 178 15.96 -15.11 1.28
C TRP A 178 16.12 -16.04 2.49
N PHE A 179 15.80 -17.33 2.30
CA PHE A 179 15.86 -18.35 3.33
C PHE A 179 16.52 -19.62 2.76
N ALA A 180 17.61 -20.08 3.36
CA ALA A 180 18.26 -21.34 3.03
C ALA A 180 17.49 -22.52 3.66
N GLU A 181 17.79 -23.75 3.22
CA GLU A 181 17.11 -24.98 3.65
C GLU A 181 16.96 -25.11 5.17
N ARG A 182 18.01 -24.76 5.93
CA ARG A 182 17.96 -24.80 7.39
C ARG A 182 16.89 -23.87 7.98
N ALA A 183 16.81 -22.62 7.50
CA ALA A 183 15.77 -21.71 7.93
C ALA A 183 14.37 -22.16 7.48
N LEU A 184 14.26 -22.80 6.30
CA LEU A 184 13.00 -23.37 5.81
C LEU A 184 12.50 -24.56 6.64
N ALA A 185 13.41 -25.30 7.27
CA ALA A 185 13.09 -26.38 8.20
C ALA A 185 12.58 -25.85 9.55
N ASP A 186 13.23 -24.79 10.07
CA ASP A 186 12.94 -24.27 11.42
C ASP A 186 11.80 -23.26 11.48
N ILE A 187 11.53 -22.56 10.37
CA ILE A 187 10.52 -21.51 10.28
C ILE A 187 9.27 -22.06 9.59
N GLU A 188 8.12 -21.89 10.24
CA GLU A 188 6.84 -22.33 9.72
C GLU A 188 6.18 -21.25 8.85
N THR A 189 6.29 -19.99 9.24
CA THR A 189 5.63 -18.88 8.53
C THR A 189 6.42 -17.60 8.71
N VAL A 190 6.54 -16.81 7.63
CA VAL A 190 7.05 -15.43 7.67
C VAL A 190 6.03 -14.51 7.03
N LEU A 191 5.43 -13.64 7.84
CA LEU A 191 4.51 -12.62 7.38
C LEU A 191 5.23 -11.26 7.32
N VAL A 192 5.05 -10.55 6.22
CA VAL A 192 5.57 -9.19 6.04
C VAL A 192 4.42 -8.24 5.77
N ARG A 193 4.21 -7.27 6.66
CA ARG A 193 3.26 -6.17 6.46
C ARG A 193 3.97 -4.99 5.83
N VAL A 194 3.62 -4.68 4.59
CA VAL A 194 4.16 -3.53 3.87
C VAL A 194 3.10 -2.44 3.85
N ARG A 195 3.45 -1.25 4.36
CA ARG A 195 2.67 -0.02 4.20
C ARG A 195 3.35 0.89 3.20
N VAL A 196 2.58 1.40 2.25
CA VAL A 196 3.05 2.31 1.21
C VAL A 196 2.15 3.52 1.10
N VAL A 197 2.70 4.64 0.64
CA VAL A 197 1.95 5.81 0.18
C VAL A 197 2.02 5.84 -1.35
N ASP A 198 0.87 6.03 -1.98
CA ASP A 198 0.80 6.23 -3.42
C ASP A 198 0.99 7.70 -3.82
N ARG A 199 0.95 7.96 -5.13
CA ARG A 199 1.16 9.31 -5.67
C ARG A 199 0.09 10.34 -5.29
N VAL A 200 -1.13 9.90 -4.91
CA VAL A 200 -2.19 10.80 -4.45
C VAL A 200 -2.16 11.03 -2.94
N GLY A 201 -1.23 10.37 -2.24
CA GLY A 201 -1.02 10.47 -0.80
C GLY A 201 -1.88 9.49 0.01
N ASP A 202 -2.51 8.50 -0.62
CA ASP A 202 -3.27 7.48 0.10
C ASP A 202 -2.32 6.39 0.60
N VAL A 203 -2.56 5.92 1.83
CA VAL A 203 -1.79 4.85 2.48
C VAL A 203 -2.47 3.52 2.23
N HIS A 204 -1.71 2.58 1.67
CA HIS A 204 -2.11 1.21 1.41
C HIS A 204 -1.30 0.25 2.28
N GLU A 205 -1.92 -0.84 2.68
CA GLU A 205 -1.29 -1.90 3.46
C GLU A 205 -1.56 -3.25 2.82
N ARG A 206 -0.55 -4.12 2.81
CA ARG A 206 -0.69 -5.52 2.43
C ARG A 206 0.18 -6.39 3.34
N VAL A 207 -0.38 -7.53 3.75
CA VAL A 207 0.36 -8.61 4.40
C VAL A 207 0.75 -9.64 3.34
N LEU A 208 2.03 -10.00 3.33
CA LEU A 208 2.65 -10.95 2.41
C LEU A 208 3.05 -12.18 3.20
N ASP A 209 2.61 -13.36 2.79
CA ASP A 209 2.99 -14.63 3.42
C ASP A 209 4.11 -15.27 2.59
N LEU A 210 5.35 -15.01 2.98
CA LEU A 210 6.52 -15.39 2.18
C LEU A 210 6.69 -16.91 2.07
N PHE A 211 6.07 -17.68 2.97
CA PHE A 211 6.20 -19.13 3.02
C PHE A 211 4.98 -19.84 2.40
N ARG A 212 4.02 -19.08 1.85
CA ARG A 212 2.93 -19.66 1.07
C ARG A 212 3.48 -20.38 -0.15
N GLY A 213 3.26 -21.69 -0.24
CA GLY A 213 3.72 -22.52 -1.35
C GLY A 213 5.23 -22.74 -1.35
N VAL A 214 5.91 -22.56 -0.22
CA VAL A 214 7.36 -22.74 -0.10
C VAL A 214 7.78 -24.16 -0.42
N ASN A 215 8.86 -24.30 -1.20
CA ASN A 215 9.59 -25.56 -1.30
C ASN A 215 10.61 -25.65 -0.17
N ARG A 216 10.32 -26.47 0.86
CA ARG A 216 11.20 -26.62 2.02
C ARG A 216 12.49 -27.39 1.75
N HIS A 217 12.54 -28.15 0.65
CA HIS A 217 13.69 -28.99 0.27
C HIS A 217 14.06 -28.68 -1.18
N PRO A 218 14.62 -27.49 -1.46
CA PRO A 218 14.97 -27.10 -2.81
C PRO A 218 16.08 -28.00 -3.38
N ALA A 219 15.78 -28.74 -4.46
CA ALA A 219 16.74 -29.62 -5.13
C ALA A 219 17.41 -28.97 -6.36
N ALA A 220 16.75 -27.97 -6.95
CA ALA A 220 17.22 -27.23 -8.12
C ALA A 220 16.69 -25.78 -8.07
N PRO A 221 17.37 -24.82 -8.71
CA PRO A 221 16.83 -23.47 -8.86
C PRO A 221 15.62 -23.49 -9.79
N ASP A 222 14.67 -22.59 -9.53
CA ASP A 222 13.53 -22.40 -10.43
C ASP A 222 14.01 -21.82 -11.78
N PRO A 223 13.37 -22.19 -12.90
CA PRO A 223 13.74 -21.67 -14.21
C PRO A 223 13.60 -20.15 -14.26
N HIS A 224 14.49 -19.50 -15.02
CA HIS A 224 14.41 -18.06 -15.17
C HIS A 224 13.14 -17.70 -15.96
N PRO A 225 12.32 -16.73 -15.50
CA PRO A 225 11.01 -16.44 -16.11
C PRO A 225 11.05 -15.92 -17.56
N PHE A 226 12.24 -15.72 -18.11
CA PHE A 226 12.46 -15.23 -19.48
C PHE A 226 13.33 -16.17 -20.33
N GLN A 227 13.67 -17.35 -19.82
CA GLN A 227 14.21 -18.42 -20.68
C GLN A 227 13.01 -19.19 -21.23
N LEU A 228 12.57 -18.78 -22.42
CA LEU A 228 11.75 -19.62 -23.27
C LEU A 228 12.73 -20.51 -24.05
N ASP A 229 12.61 -21.83 -23.85
CA ASP A 229 13.33 -22.84 -24.65
C ASP A 229 12.89 -22.80 -26.12
#